data_AF-A0AA41AYD5-F1
#
_entry.id   AF-A0AA41AYD5-F1
#
_cell.length_a   1.000
_cell.length_b   1.000
_cell.length_c   1.000
_cell.angle_alpha   90.00
_cell.angle_beta   90.00
_cell.angle_gamma   90.00
#
_symmetry.space_group_name_H-M   'P 1'
#
loop_
_entity.id
_entity.type
_entity.pdbx_description
1 polymer ?
#
loop_
_entity_poly.entity_id
_entity_poly.type
_entity_poly.pdbx_seq_one_letter_code
_entity_poly.pdbx_strand_id
1 'polypeptide(L)'
;MTASAPTGAPGGTGTGASGSAAAGSGLGFCRVTIVAPDSRIDVALPDDVPVADLYPEILRFSQQSPAEGAPVGYHLVRRDGTVLDSARSFAAQRILDGELLTLRPFADSLPPAVFDDVSEAVASAVVHDRTLWDGALTRVACLVGAGVFPVLLAFVAWSSQVRHDMHSVQGILAAVAGVLLVTFACVRARVYEDRGSALALGLGALANVAVAGSGLVPLAGGQGIGRLQFLLACAAVLVASVVLTLVSPSGDSAFVAFVFSSVVGLLATFVAMLTDLEPMETAAVCAVLSVCALAFLPGLSLRFARLPIGFEPPNQPRGSYAADETGAPEPVDVERIAAQARRGHELLAGLVGGCAVVSVGASVVLGFTGNVWAQLLTLATGVAMVMRAQLFRYTTQVAATLAAGLACLVFLGLGLAMNPPVEYVRDALQGDTAALDMRSVWLAAAVAAAVALVTAIGLIAPRRGVTPFWGRFMEIAEVFVLLTLIPLALAVFDVYSAARSMAGD
;
A
#
# COMPACT_ATOMS: atom_id res chain seq x y z
N MET A 1 72.46 -17.65 -21.62
CA MET A 1 73.00 -19.03 -21.53
C MET A 1 71.97 -19.94 -22.19
N THR A 2 72.34 -20.57 -23.32
CA THR A 2 71.76 -21.77 -23.98
C THR A 2 70.23 -21.81 -24.22
N ALA A 3 69.69 -21.53 -25.41
CA ALA A 3 69.69 -22.30 -26.68
C ALA A 3 69.08 -23.71 -26.58
N SER A 4 67.98 -23.97 -27.32
CA SER A 4 67.81 -25.09 -28.29
C SER A 4 66.36 -25.18 -28.83
N ALA A 5 66.22 -25.17 -30.15
CA ALA A 5 65.11 -25.77 -30.90
C ALA A 5 65.34 -27.30 -31.02
N PRO A 6 64.42 -28.13 -31.58
CA PRO A 6 64.33 -28.22 -33.06
C PRO A 6 62.98 -28.69 -33.69
N THR A 7 62.79 -28.26 -34.95
CA THR A 7 62.26 -28.94 -36.17
C THR A 7 61.11 -29.96 -36.16
N GLY A 8 60.19 -29.79 -37.14
CA GLY A 8 59.49 -30.90 -37.79
C GLY A 8 58.32 -30.48 -38.71
N ALA A 9 58.58 -30.34 -40.02
CA ALA A 9 57.59 -30.45 -41.09
C ALA A 9 58.06 -31.57 -42.03
N PRO A 10 57.17 -32.31 -42.74
CA PRO A 10 56.96 -31.99 -44.15
C PRO A 10 55.58 -32.36 -44.77
N GLY A 11 55.24 -31.70 -45.89
CA GLY A 11 54.48 -32.20 -47.07
C GLY A 11 53.01 -32.63 -46.88
N GLY A 12 52.06 -32.44 -47.78
CA GLY A 12 52.01 -31.93 -49.15
C GLY A 12 50.60 -32.18 -49.72
N THR A 13 50.13 -31.25 -50.56
CA THR A 13 49.11 -31.38 -51.64
C THR A 13 47.92 -32.34 -51.46
N GLY A 14 46.72 -31.77 -51.32
CA GLY A 14 45.43 -32.44 -51.52
C GLY A 14 44.52 -31.63 -52.43
N THR A 15 44.37 -32.12 -53.66
CA THR A 15 43.50 -31.65 -54.74
C THR A 15 42.02 -31.69 -54.34
N GLY A 16 41.22 -30.77 -54.89
CA GLY A 16 39.79 -30.68 -54.64
C GLY A 16 39.01 -31.95 -54.98
N ALA A 17 37.99 -32.21 -54.17
CA ALA A 17 36.88 -33.09 -54.51
C ALA A 17 35.60 -32.47 -53.96
N SER A 18 34.83 -31.86 -54.88
CA SER A 18 33.44 -31.46 -54.69
C SER A 18 32.63 -32.70 -54.35
N GLY A 19 32.05 -32.74 -53.16
CA GLY A 19 31.23 -33.86 -52.67
C GLY A 19 30.05 -33.34 -51.89
N SER A 20 29.07 -32.78 -52.60
CA SER A 20 27.72 -32.58 -52.09
C SER A 20 27.07 -33.93 -51.82
N ALA A 21 26.81 -34.26 -50.57
CA ALA A 21 25.84 -35.27 -50.18
C ALA A 21 25.05 -34.75 -48.97
N ALA A 22 23.93 -34.11 -49.28
CA ALA A 22 22.88 -33.75 -48.34
C ALA A 22 22.24 -35.02 -47.75
N ALA A 23 22.07 -35.07 -46.43
CA ALA A 23 21.13 -35.95 -45.77
C ALA A 23 20.74 -35.38 -44.40
N GLY A 24 19.55 -34.76 -44.32
CA GLY A 24 18.91 -34.33 -43.07
C GLY A 24 18.26 -32.96 -43.16
N SER A 25 17.23 -32.79 -43.99
CA SER A 25 16.41 -31.56 -44.03
C SER A 25 15.53 -31.44 -42.78
N GLY A 26 16.08 -30.90 -41.70
CA GLY A 26 15.31 -30.02 -40.82
C GLY A 26 15.30 -28.65 -41.49
N LEU A 27 14.17 -27.95 -41.52
CA LEU A 27 14.10 -26.55 -41.94
C LEU A 27 15.21 -25.83 -41.18
N GLY A 28 16.23 -25.28 -41.85
CA GLY A 28 17.48 -24.75 -41.26
C GLY A 28 17.26 -23.57 -40.31
N PHE A 29 16.53 -23.81 -39.23
CA PHE A 29 15.99 -22.89 -38.27
C PHE A 29 16.05 -23.58 -36.91
N CYS A 30 16.62 -22.88 -35.94
CA CYS A 30 16.66 -23.25 -34.54
C CYS A 30 15.65 -22.38 -33.76
N ARG A 31 14.76 -23.00 -33.00
CA ARG A 31 13.85 -22.30 -32.08
C ARG A 31 14.59 -22.02 -30.78
N VAL A 32 14.79 -20.76 -30.44
CA VAL A 32 15.46 -20.36 -29.20
C VAL A 32 14.60 -19.40 -28.39
N THR A 33 14.67 -19.51 -27.07
CA THR A 33 14.11 -18.52 -26.15
C THR A 33 15.19 -17.51 -25.83
N ILE A 34 14.98 -16.24 -26.17
CA ILE A 34 15.88 -15.14 -25.84
C ILE A 34 15.30 -14.39 -24.65
N VAL A 35 16.06 -14.33 -23.56
CA VAL A 35 15.74 -13.55 -22.36
C VAL A 35 16.54 -12.26 -22.39
N ALA A 36 15.86 -11.15 -22.66
CA ALA A 36 16.37 -9.80 -22.53
C ALA A 36 16.03 -9.23 -21.13
N PRO A 37 16.62 -8.09 -20.71
CA PRO A 37 16.40 -7.52 -19.38
C PRO A 37 14.92 -7.31 -19.03
N ASP A 38 14.14 -6.79 -19.99
CA ASP A 38 12.73 -6.44 -19.79
C ASP A 38 11.74 -7.32 -20.58
N SER A 39 12.23 -8.29 -21.34
CA SER A 39 11.38 -9.11 -22.20
C SER A 39 11.91 -10.52 -22.42
N ARG A 40 11.00 -11.45 -22.72
CA ARG A 40 11.32 -12.80 -23.14
C ARG A 40 10.61 -13.07 -24.45
N ILE A 41 11.38 -13.49 -25.46
CA ILE A 41 10.87 -13.76 -26.80
C ILE A 41 11.29 -15.16 -27.25
N ASP A 42 10.38 -15.88 -27.89
CA ASP A 42 10.69 -17.17 -28.52
C ASP A 42 10.75 -16.94 -30.02
N VAL A 43 11.92 -17.15 -30.62
CA VAL A 43 12.19 -16.85 -32.03
C VAL A 43 12.76 -18.08 -32.72
N ALA A 44 12.30 -18.33 -33.95
CA ALA A 44 12.93 -19.29 -34.84
C ALA A 44 13.93 -18.55 -35.74
N LEU A 45 15.23 -18.83 -35.57
CA LEU A 45 16.32 -18.16 -36.29
C LEU A 45 17.07 -19.16 -37.17
N PRO A 46 17.57 -18.77 -38.35
CA PRO A 46 18.37 -19.64 -39.19
C PRO A 46 19.56 -20.25 -38.44
N ASP A 47 19.79 -21.55 -38.57
CA ASP A 47 20.83 -22.26 -37.80
C ASP A 47 22.19 -22.33 -38.52
N ASP A 48 22.21 -21.98 -39.81
CA ASP A 48 23.37 -21.98 -40.71
C ASP A 48 24.04 -20.60 -40.86
N VAL A 49 23.39 -19.53 -40.38
CA VAL A 49 23.88 -18.15 -40.44
C VAL A 49 24.72 -17.81 -39.19
N PRO A 50 25.83 -17.05 -39.31
CA PRO A 50 26.59 -16.56 -38.16
C PRO A 50 25.74 -15.73 -37.21
N VAL A 51 25.98 -15.87 -35.90
CA VAL A 51 25.23 -15.13 -34.86
C VAL A 51 25.36 -13.61 -35.02
N ALA A 52 26.49 -13.13 -35.57
CA ALA A 52 26.72 -11.71 -35.89
C ALA A 52 25.60 -11.09 -36.75
N ASP A 53 25.15 -11.83 -37.77
CA ASP A 53 24.15 -11.34 -38.74
C ASP A 53 22.72 -11.44 -38.19
N LEU A 54 22.51 -12.24 -37.14
CA LEU A 54 21.22 -12.42 -36.47
C LEU A 54 20.95 -11.37 -35.39
N TYR A 55 21.99 -10.70 -34.85
CA TYR A 55 21.82 -9.70 -33.78
C TYR A 55 20.85 -8.56 -34.13
N PRO A 56 20.89 -7.94 -35.32
CA PRO A 56 19.96 -6.85 -35.65
C PRO A 56 18.49 -7.28 -35.58
N GLU A 57 18.20 -8.51 -36.02
CA GLU A 57 16.85 -9.07 -35.95
C GLU A 57 16.44 -9.41 -34.52
N ILE A 58 17.34 -10.00 -33.74
CA ILE A 58 17.11 -10.30 -32.31
C ILE A 58 16.84 -9.02 -31.52
N LEU A 59 17.60 -7.96 -31.74
CA LEU A 59 17.43 -6.66 -31.08
C LEU A 59 16.11 -6.00 -31.48
N ARG A 60 15.75 -6.10 -32.77
CA ARG A 60 14.45 -5.62 -33.26
C ARG A 60 13.28 -6.36 -32.63
N PHE A 61 13.37 -7.70 -32.51
CA PHE A 61 12.30 -8.51 -31.89
C PHE A 61 12.21 -8.33 -30.37
N SER A 62 13.34 -8.10 -29.70
CA SER A 62 13.38 -7.86 -28.25
C SER A 62 13.14 -6.39 -27.88
N GLN A 63 12.98 -5.52 -28.87
CA GLN A 63 12.85 -4.05 -28.74
C GLN A 63 13.96 -3.44 -27.87
N GLN A 64 15.16 -4.01 -27.93
CA GLN A 64 16.31 -3.54 -27.14
C GLN A 64 17.10 -2.52 -27.95
N SER A 65 17.33 -1.36 -27.35
CA SER A 65 18.25 -0.34 -27.84
C SER A 65 19.35 -0.14 -26.80
N PRO A 66 20.61 0.07 -27.22
CA PRO A 66 21.66 0.47 -26.30
C PRO A 66 21.24 1.71 -25.50
N ALA A 67 21.52 1.71 -24.20
CA ALA A 67 21.32 2.88 -23.35
C ALA A 67 22.20 4.05 -23.83
N GLU A 68 21.70 5.28 -23.70
CA GLU A 68 22.40 6.47 -24.16
C GLU A 68 23.75 6.64 -23.43
N GLY A 69 24.85 6.49 -24.16
CA GLY A 69 26.23 6.55 -23.62
C GLY A 69 26.89 5.21 -23.29
N ALA A 70 26.20 4.06 -23.43
CA ALA A 70 26.80 2.74 -23.23
C ALA A 70 27.56 2.24 -24.48
N PRO A 71 28.64 1.44 -24.32
CA PRO A 71 29.27 0.77 -25.46
C PRO A 71 28.27 -0.05 -26.26
N VAL A 72 28.28 0.11 -27.59
CA VAL A 72 27.37 -0.59 -28.50
C VAL A 72 27.76 -2.06 -28.61
N GLY A 73 26.82 -2.97 -28.28
CA GLY A 73 27.01 -4.41 -28.47
C GLY A 73 26.19 -5.23 -27.48
N TYR A 74 25.80 -6.42 -27.91
CA TYR A 74 25.14 -7.43 -27.08
C TYR A 74 25.81 -8.78 -27.28
N HIS A 75 25.75 -9.62 -26.25
CA HIS A 75 26.21 -10.99 -26.28
C HIS A 75 25.07 -11.93 -25.92
N LEU A 76 24.93 -12.99 -26.71
CA LEU A 76 24.10 -14.14 -26.33
C LEU A 76 24.92 -15.04 -25.41
N VAL A 77 24.35 -15.35 -24.25
CA VAL A 77 24.98 -16.20 -23.25
C VAL A 77 24.09 -17.39 -22.99
N ARG A 78 24.66 -18.59 -23.05
CA ARG A 78 23.98 -19.81 -22.71
C ARG A 78 23.73 -19.90 -21.20
N ARG A 79 22.80 -20.75 -20.79
CA ARG A 79 22.46 -20.97 -19.37
C ARG A 79 23.65 -21.38 -18.49
N ASP A 80 24.65 -22.04 -19.07
CA ASP A 80 25.90 -22.43 -18.39
C ASP A 80 26.91 -21.28 -18.23
N GLY A 81 26.58 -20.08 -18.72
CA GLY A 81 27.41 -18.89 -18.64
C GLY A 81 28.35 -18.71 -19.84
N THR A 82 28.33 -19.63 -20.80
CA THR A 82 29.20 -19.57 -21.99
C THR A 82 28.71 -18.49 -22.94
N VAL A 83 29.59 -17.57 -23.33
CA VAL A 83 29.30 -16.54 -24.34
C VAL A 83 29.37 -17.17 -25.73
N LEU A 84 28.34 -16.97 -26.55
CA LEU A 84 28.33 -17.44 -27.93
C LEU A 84 29.32 -16.63 -28.78
N ASP A 85 30.07 -17.35 -29.61
CA ASP A 85 30.96 -16.76 -30.60
C ASP A 85 30.13 -16.17 -31.74
N SER A 86 30.28 -14.87 -31.98
CA SER A 86 29.50 -14.15 -32.99
C SER A 86 29.89 -14.55 -34.42
N ALA A 87 31.08 -15.11 -34.62
CA ALA A 87 31.56 -15.54 -35.95
C ALA A 87 31.04 -16.91 -36.38
N ARG A 88 30.34 -17.64 -35.50
CA ARG A 88 29.87 -19.02 -35.74
C ARG A 88 28.35 -19.09 -35.77
N SER A 89 27.79 -20.04 -36.53
CA SER A 89 26.35 -20.28 -36.56
C SER A 89 25.85 -21.06 -35.34
N PHE A 90 24.53 -21.11 -35.13
CA PHE A 90 23.94 -21.89 -34.04
C PHE A 90 24.19 -23.40 -34.19
N ALA A 91 24.15 -23.93 -35.42
CA ALA A 91 24.49 -25.32 -35.70
C ALA A 91 25.96 -25.63 -35.39
N ALA A 92 26.89 -24.73 -35.74
CA ALA A 92 28.32 -24.88 -35.44
C ALA A 92 28.64 -24.83 -33.94
N GLN A 93 27.80 -24.13 -33.16
CA GLN A 93 27.90 -24.02 -31.70
C GLN A 93 27.03 -25.04 -30.94
N ARG A 94 26.35 -25.95 -31.66
CA ARG A 94 25.47 -27.01 -31.12
C ARG A 94 24.39 -26.46 -30.18
N ILE A 95 23.76 -25.36 -30.58
CA ILE A 95 22.56 -24.84 -29.91
C ILE A 95 21.37 -25.71 -30.32
N LEU A 96 20.58 -26.14 -29.34
CA LEU A 96 19.44 -27.02 -29.55
C LEU A 96 18.13 -26.24 -29.61
N ASP A 97 17.13 -26.82 -30.27
CA ASP A 97 15.77 -26.28 -30.23
C ASP A 97 15.23 -26.23 -28.78
N GLY A 98 14.63 -25.10 -28.43
CA GLY A 98 14.10 -24.79 -27.10
C GLY A 98 15.15 -24.29 -26.11
N GLU A 99 16.39 -24.06 -26.55
CA GLU A 99 17.45 -23.57 -25.68
C GLU A 99 17.23 -22.10 -25.26
N LEU A 100 17.52 -21.81 -24.00
CA LEU A 100 17.37 -20.48 -23.42
C LEU A 100 18.71 -19.75 -23.47
N LEU A 101 18.72 -18.63 -24.18
CA LEU A 101 19.84 -17.72 -24.34
C LEU A 101 19.53 -16.39 -23.67
N THR A 102 20.44 -15.92 -22.83
CA THR A 102 20.33 -14.61 -22.18
C THR A 102 21.04 -13.57 -23.02
N LEU A 103 20.33 -12.51 -23.39
CA LEU A 103 20.89 -11.36 -24.08
C LEU A 103 21.47 -10.40 -23.04
N ARG A 104 22.80 -10.26 -22.99
CA ARG A 104 23.49 -9.33 -22.08
C ARG A 104 24.11 -8.17 -22.84
N PRO A 105 23.94 -6.91 -22.39
CA PRO A 105 24.69 -5.77 -22.91
C PRO A 105 26.20 -6.00 -22.80
N PHE A 106 26.95 -5.52 -23.80
CA PHE A 106 28.42 -5.57 -23.78
C PHE A 106 28.99 -4.88 -22.54
N ALA A 107 28.37 -3.77 -22.12
CA ALA A 107 28.73 -3.01 -20.92
C ALA A 107 28.85 -3.90 -19.65
N ASP A 108 27.99 -4.89 -19.51
CA ASP A 108 27.94 -5.79 -18.34
C ASP A 108 29.01 -6.90 -18.39
N SER A 109 29.72 -7.02 -19.51
CA SER A 109 30.78 -8.01 -19.71
C SER A 109 32.20 -7.42 -19.58
N LEU A 110 32.32 -6.10 -19.44
CA LEU A 110 33.61 -5.50 -19.12
C LEU A 110 34.05 -5.98 -17.73
N PRO A 111 35.34 -6.33 -17.55
CA PRO A 111 35.88 -6.57 -16.22
C PRO A 111 35.62 -5.33 -15.35
N PRO A 112 35.35 -5.52 -14.04
CA PRO A 112 35.11 -4.39 -13.15
C PRO A 112 36.29 -3.41 -13.23
N ALA A 113 35.98 -2.12 -13.21
CA ALA A 113 37.01 -1.08 -13.24
C ALA A 113 37.99 -1.33 -12.09
N VAL A 114 39.25 -1.60 -12.45
CA VAL A 114 40.34 -1.71 -11.49
C VAL A 114 40.81 -0.29 -11.23
N PHE A 115 40.44 0.25 -10.07
CA PHE A 115 40.92 1.55 -9.63
C PHE A 115 42.30 1.39 -9.01
N ASP A 116 43.28 2.13 -9.52
CA ASP A 116 44.65 2.11 -8.99
C ASP A 116 44.76 2.89 -7.66
N ASP A 117 43.78 3.73 -7.34
CA ASP A 117 43.73 4.52 -6.10
C ASP A 117 42.60 4.03 -5.17
N VAL A 118 42.98 3.68 -3.95
CA VAL A 118 42.05 3.26 -2.89
C VAL A 118 41.04 4.37 -2.57
N SER A 119 41.42 5.64 -2.69
CA SER A 119 40.53 6.77 -2.46
C SER A 119 39.44 6.91 -3.54
N GLU A 120 39.78 6.60 -4.80
CA GLU A 120 38.83 6.61 -5.92
C GLU A 120 37.92 5.37 -5.89
N ALA A 121 38.46 4.20 -5.48
CA ALA A 121 37.67 3.01 -5.23
C ALA A 121 36.64 3.22 -4.11
N VAL A 122 37.02 3.89 -3.02
CA VAL A 122 36.11 4.23 -1.92
C VAL A 122 35.10 5.30 -2.35
N ALA A 123 35.53 6.33 -3.08
CA ALA A 123 34.63 7.37 -3.57
C ALA A 123 33.56 6.80 -4.52
N SER A 124 33.95 5.95 -5.48
CA SER A 124 33.03 5.30 -6.41
C SER A 124 32.09 4.32 -5.70
N ALA A 125 32.59 3.54 -4.74
CA ALA A 125 31.75 2.64 -3.93
C ALA A 125 30.72 3.42 -3.09
N VAL A 126 31.11 4.56 -2.49
CA VAL A 126 30.20 5.38 -1.66
C VAL A 126 29.14 6.09 -2.51
N VAL A 127 29.47 6.55 -3.71
CA VAL A 127 28.51 7.18 -4.64
C VAL A 127 27.49 6.16 -5.16
N HIS A 128 27.88 4.89 -5.32
CA HIS A 128 26.96 3.84 -5.77
C HIS A 128 25.97 3.40 -4.68
N ASP A 129 26.41 3.36 -3.42
CA ASP A 129 25.59 2.87 -2.30
C ASP A 129 24.69 3.93 -1.63
N ARG A 130 24.91 5.22 -1.89
CA ARG A 130 24.16 6.30 -1.22
C ARG A 130 23.57 7.30 -2.21
N THR A 131 22.24 7.36 -2.24
CA THR A 131 21.51 8.47 -2.87
C THR A 131 21.85 9.78 -2.15
N LEU A 132 22.50 10.71 -2.85
CA LEU A 132 22.74 12.06 -2.33
C LEU A 132 21.42 12.81 -2.18
N TRP A 133 21.36 13.75 -1.24
CA TRP A 133 20.18 14.60 -1.05
C TRP A 133 19.96 15.45 -2.30
N ASP A 134 18.87 15.20 -3.02
CA ASP A 134 18.53 15.87 -4.27
C ASP A 134 17.25 16.73 -4.13
N GLY A 135 16.95 17.54 -5.15
CA GLY A 135 15.75 18.35 -5.24
C GLY A 135 14.46 17.54 -5.07
N ALA A 136 14.44 16.28 -5.52
CA ALA A 136 13.30 15.38 -5.31
C ALA A 136 13.04 15.08 -3.83
N LEU A 137 14.09 14.80 -3.05
CA LEU A 137 13.98 14.55 -1.60
C LEU A 137 13.59 15.82 -0.84
N THR A 138 14.16 16.97 -1.23
CA THR A 138 13.77 18.28 -0.69
C THR A 138 12.28 18.54 -0.93
N ARG A 139 11.79 18.27 -2.15
CA ARG A 139 10.39 18.41 -2.51
C ARG A 139 9.49 17.52 -1.64
N VAL A 140 9.84 16.24 -1.48
CA VAL A 140 9.07 15.33 -0.61
C VAL A 140 9.04 15.84 0.84
N ALA A 141 10.17 16.26 1.39
CA ALA A 141 10.25 16.81 2.74
C ALA A 141 9.38 18.07 2.92
N CYS A 142 9.45 19.01 1.96
CA CYS A 142 8.62 20.20 1.96
C CYS A 142 7.13 19.88 1.83
N LEU A 143 6.75 18.88 1.02
CA LEU A 143 5.36 18.44 0.89
C LEU A 143 4.84 17.77 2.17
N VAL A 144 5.66 16.97 2.85
CA VAL A 144 5.32 16.45 4.18
C VAL A 144 5.08 17.60 5.15
N GLY A 145 5.97 18.61 5.17
CA GLY A 145 5.77 19.83 5.95
C GLY A 145 4.46 20.56 5.59
N ALA A 146 4.16 20.70 4.30
CA ALA A 146 2.94 21.33 3.82
C ALA A 146 1.65 20.59 4.23
N GLY A 147 1.72 19.29 4.53
CA GLY A 147 0.60 18.54 5.13
C GLY A 147 0.56 18.65 6.65
N VAL A 148 1.71 18.59 7.33
CA VAL A 148 1.80 18.56 8.80
C VAL A 148 1.53 19.94 9.43
N PHE A 149 2.08 21.02 8.89
CA PHE A 149 1.94 22.36 9.48
C PHE A 149 0.49 22.86 9.52
N PRO A 150 -0.36 22.65 8.49
CA PRO A 150 -1.78 22.96 8.59
C PRO A 150 -2.53 22.16 9.66
N VAL A 151 -2.17 20.90 9.87
CA VAL A 151 -2.76 20.09 10.96
C VAL A 151 -2.36 20.67 12.32
N LEU A 152 -1.10 21.08 12.46
CA LEU A 152 -0.63 21.79 13.66
C LEU A 152 -1.38 23.12 13.85
N LEU A 153 -1.62 23.89 12.77
CA LEU A 153 -2.41 25.12 12.83
C LEU A 153 -3.83 24.87 13.34
N ALA A 154 -4.49 23.82 12.84
CA ALA A 154 -5.81 23.41 13.31
C ALA A 154 -5.79 23.02 14.80
N PHE A 155 -4.77 22.29 15.23
CA PHE A 155 -4.58 21.91 16.63
C PHE A 155 -4.33 23.13 17.54
N VAL A 156 -3.52 24.10 17.08
CA VAL A 156 -3.29 25.36 17.81
C VAL A 156 -4.59 26.14 17.94
N ALA A 157 -5.34 26.31 16.84
CA ALA A 157 -6.64 26.98 16.87
C ALA A 157 -7.64 26.28 17.80
N TRP A 158 -7.63 24.95 17.81
CA TRP A 158 -8.46 24.15 18.71
C TRP A 158 -8.11 24.32 20.19
N SER A 159 -6.82 24.30 20.51
CA SER A 159 -6.31 24.32 21.89
C SER A 159 -6.25 25.72 22.50
N SER A 160 -6.32 26.78 21.70
CA SER A 160 -6.17 28.15 22.18
C SER A 160 -7.36 28.71 22.96
N GLN A 161 -8.56 28.16 22.80
CA GLN A 161 -9.74 28.59 23.57
C GLN A 161 -10.02 27.67 24.75
N VAL A 162 -10.30 28.27 25.90
CA VAL A 162 -10.82 27.55 27.07
C VAL A 162 -12.14 26.89 26.67
N ARG A 163 -12.22 25.56 26.82
CA ARG A 163 -13.36 24.69 26.42
C ARG A 163 -13.56 24.48 24.91
N HIS A 164 -12.57 24.84 24.09
CA HIS A 164 -12.60 24.63 22.65
C HIS A 164 -13.77 25.37 21.94
N ASP A 165 -14.15 26.57 22.41
CA ASP A 165 -15.18 27.36 21.73
C ASP A 165 -14.69 27.91 20.38
N MET A 166 -15.11 27.22 19.33
CA MET A 166 -14.74 27.54 17.96
C MET A 166 -15.71 28.51 17.28
N HIS A 167 -16.78 28.94 17.95
CA HIS A 167 -17.61 30.06 17.48
C HIS A 167 -16.95 31.41 17.81
N SER A 168 -15.67 31.53 17.48
CA SER A 168 -14.79 32.63 17.84
C SER A 168 -13.87 32.98 16.66
N VAL A 169 -13.02 33.98 16.85
CA VAL A 169 -12.01 34.39 15.86
C VAL A 169 -11.13 33.21 15.41
N GLN A 170 -10.89 32.23 16.30
CA GLN A 170 -10.09 31.04 15.98
C GLN A 170 -10.80 30.14 14.95
N GLY A 171 -12.12 30.01 15.02
CA GLY A 171 -12.90 29.26 14.02
C GLY A 171 -12.92 29.97 12.67
N ILE A 172 -12.95 31.30 12.68
CA ILE A 172 -12.84 32.10 11.45
C ILE A 172 -11.45 31.93 10.82
N LEU A 173 -10.38 31.96 11.61
CA LEU A 173 -9.01 31.73 11.13
C LEU A 173 -8.85 30.31 10.56
N ALA A 174 -9.40 29.30 11.24
CA ALA A 174 -9.42 27.93 10.74
C ALA A 174 -10.24 27.81 9.44
N ALA A 175 -11.36 28.52 9.33
CA ALA A 175 -12.18 28.54 8.12
C ALA A 175 -11.43 29.17 6.94
N VAL A 176 -10.79 30.32 7.15
CA VAL A 176 -9.99 31.00 6.13
C VAL A 176 -8.82 30.12 5.69
N ALA A 177 -8.08 29.53 6.64
CA ALA A 177 -6.99 28.61 6.34
C ALA A 177 -7.47 27.38 5.57
N GLY A 178 -8.58 26.77 6.01
CA GLY A 178 -9.18 25.62 5.34
C GLY A 178 -9.60 25.92 3.90
N VAL A 179 -10.32 27.01 3.67
CA VAL A 179 -10.77 27.43 2.33
C VAL A 179 -9.58 27.75 1.42
N LEU A 180 -8.58 28.48 1.91
CA LEU A 180 -7.37 28.78 1.14
C LEU A 180 -6.62 27.51 0.75
N LEU A 181 -6.41 26.58 1.70
CA LEU A 181 -5.71 25.32 1.44
C LEU A 181 -6.47 24.40 0.48
N VAL A 182 -7.80 24.29 0.61
CA VAL A 182 -8.64 23.57 -0.37
C VAL A 182 -8.50 24.21 -1.74
N THR A 183 -8.56 25.54 -1.83
CA THR A 183 -8.43 26.26 -3.10
C THR A 183 -7.06 26.02 -3.73
N PHE A 184 -5.97 26.12 -2.96
CA PHE A 184 -4.62 25.82 -3.45
C PHE A 184 -4.49 24.36 -3.88
N ALA A 185 -5.04 23.41 -3.12
CA ALA A 185 -5.03 21.99 -3.50
C ALA A 185 -5.77 21.77 -4.84
N CYS A 186 -6.94 22.39 -5.02
CA CYS A 186 -7.70 22.34 -6.28
C CYS A 186 -6.92 22.93 -7.45
N VAL A 187 -6.28 24.10 -7.27
CA VAL A 187 -5.44 24.74 -8.30
C VAL A 187 -4.25 23.86 -8.64
N ARG A 188 -3.56 23.29 -7.63
CA ARG A 188 -2.42 22.38 -7.85
C ARG A 188 -2.83 21.10 -8.58
N ALA A 189 -4.01 20.56 -8.29
CA ALA A 189 -4.54 19.37 -8.95
C ALA A 189 -4.92 19.63 -10.42
N ARG A 190 -5.51 20.78 -10.74
CA ARG A 190 -6.07 21.07 -12.07
C ARG A 190 -5.15 21.86 -13.01
N VAL A 191 -4.43 22.84 -12.48
CA VAL A 191 -3.63 23.76 -13.28
C VAL A 191 -2.19 23.27 -13.41
N TYR A 192 -1.62 22.76 -12.32
CA TYR A 192 -0.23 22.30 -12.28
C TYR A 192 -0.09 20.79 -12.44
N GLU A 193 -1.20 20.05 -12.44
CA GLU A 193 -1.26 18.58 -12.49
C GLU A 193 -0.35 17.91 -11.43
N ASP A 194 -0.08 18.62 -10.32
CA ASP A 194 0.82 18.17 -9.26
C ASP A 194 0.04 17.50 -8.12
N ARG A 195 -0.16 16.19 -8.29
CA ARG A 195 -0.84 15.29 -7.35
C ARG A 195 -0.24 15.32 -5.94
N GLY A 196 1.09 15.34 -5.82
CA GLY A 196 1.76 15.28 -4.51
C GLY A 196 1.45 16.52 -3.67
N SER A 197 1.51 17.70 -4.30
CA SER A 197 1.19 18.96 -3.64
C SER A 197 -0.30 19.12 -3.33
N ALA A 198 -1.17 18.67 -4.23
CA ALA A 198 -2.61 18.68 -4.01
C ALA A 198 -3.02 17.80 -2.83
N LEU A 199 -2.43 16.60 -2.71
CA LEU A 199 -2.67 15.69 -1.59
C LEU A 199 -2.18 16.28 -0.26
N ALA A 200 -0.95 16.81 -0.22
CA ALA A 200 -0.40 17.40 0.99
C ALA A 200 -1.26 18.56 1.52
N LEU A 201 -1.56 19.53 0.66
CA LEU A 201 -2.37 20.70 1.03
C LEU A 201 -3.82 20.32 1.34
N GLY A 202 -4.41 19.41 0.55
CA GLY A 202 -5.77 18.94 0.74
C GLY A 202 -5.95 18.23 2.07
N LEU A 203 -5.06 17.28 2.43
CA LEU A 203 -5.09 16.59 3.71
C LEU A 203 -4.93 17.55 4.90
N GLY A 204 -4.00 18.51 4.79
CA GLY A 204 -3.83 19.54 5.81
C GLY A 204 -5.04 20.48 5.94
N ALA A 205 -5.78 20.71 4.85
CA ALA A 205 -6.98 21.54 4.85
C ALA A 205 -8.11 20.90 5.65
N LEU A 206 -8.29 19.57 5.58
CA LEU A 206 -9.41 18.87 6.19
C LEU A 206 -9.46 19.06 7.72
N ALA A 207 -8.31 19.09 8.39
CA ALA A 207 -8.24 19.37 9.82
C ALA A 207 -8.75 20.78 10.15
N ASN A 208 -8.35 21.79 9.37
CA ASN A 208 -8.79 23.18 9.55
C ASN A 208 -10.30 23.33 9.24
N VAL A 209 -10.79 22.65 8.20
CA VAL A 209 -12.21 22.62 7.85
C VAL A 209 -13.04 21.93 8.94
N ALA A 210 -12.54 20.86 9.57
CA ALA A 210 -13.23 20.20 10.69
C ALA A 210 -13.38 21.15 11.88
N VAL A 211 -12.30 21.82 12.24
CA VAL A 211 -12.29 22.84 13.30
C VAL A 211 -13.27 23.96 12.95
N ALA A 212 -13.19 24.54 11.76
CA ALA A 212 -14.13 25.56 11.29
C ALA A 212 -15.60 25.10 11.34
N GLY A 213 -15.89 23.87 10.89
CA GLY A 213 -17.23 23.28 10.87
C GLY A 213 -17.83 23.16 12.27
N SER A 214 -17.01 22.79 13.27
CA SER A 214 -17.44 22.72 14.67
C SER A 214 -17.86 24.07 15.26
N GLY A 215 -17.37 25.18 14.70
CA GLY A 215 -17.67 26.56 15.15
C GLY A 215 -18.83 27.25 14.44
N LEU A 216 -19.55 26.57 13.54
CA LEU A 216 -20.66 27.17 12.77
C LEU A 216 -21.85 27.57 13.65
N VAL A 217 -22.03 26.90 14.78
CA VAL A 217 -23.13 27.16 15.73
C VAL A 217 -22.52 27.46 17.11
N PRO A 218 -23.02 28.48 17.83
CA PRO A 218 -22.55 28.79 19.17
C PRO A 218 -22.79 27.64 20.15
N LEU A 219 -21.90 27.50 21.13
CA LEU A 219 -22.08 26.56 22.23
C LEU A 219 -23.30 26.95 23.09
N ALA A 220 -24.11 25.97 23.48
CA ALA A 220 -25.11 26.17 24.52
C ALA A 220 -24.41 26.53 25.84
N GLY A 221 -24.91 27.57 26.52
CA GLY A 221 -24.25 28.18 27.66
C GLY A 221 -23.84 27.16 28.73
N GLY A 222 -22.53 27.09 29.02
CA GLY A 222 -22.01 26.22 30.07
C GLY A 222 -21.68 24.79 29.65
N GLN A 223 -21.72 24.41 28.36
CA GLN A 223 -21.25 23.11 27.87
C GLN A 223 -20.04 23.21 26.92
N GLY A 224 -19.23 22.15 26.85
CA GLY A 224 -18.17 22.02 25.85
C GLY A 224 -18.72 21.58 24.51
N ILE A 225 -17.85 21.23 23.57
CA ILE A 225 -18.24 20.75 22.24
C ILE A 225 -19.18 19.55 22.34
N GLY A 226 -20.38 19.72 21.77
CA GLY A 226 -21.42 18.72 21.76
C GLY A 226 -21.51 17.96 20.44
N ARG A 227 -22.56 17.13 20.36
CA ARG A 227 -22.85 16.25 19.24
C ARG A 227 -23.11 17.04 17.95
N LEU A 228 -23.75 18.21 18.07
CA LEU A 228 -24.10 19.06 16.92
C LEU A 228 -22.86 19.65 16.26
N GLN A 229 -21.90 20.12 17.06
CA GLN A 229 -20.63 20.64 16.57
C GLN A 229 -19.82 19.55 15.86
N PHE A 230 -19.80 18.33 16.39
CA PHE A 230 -19.15 17.21 15.71
C PHE A 230 -19.85 16.83 14.39
N LEU A 231 -21.18 16.82 14.37
CA LEU A 231 -21.95 16.58 13.13
C LEU A 231 -21.63 17.63 12.06
N LEU A 232 -21.55 18.92 12.44
CA LEU A 232 -21.19 20.01 11.53
C LEU A 232 -19.73 19.93 11.06
N ALA A 233 -18.80 19.50 11.92
CA ALA A 233 -17.43 19.21 11.54
C ALA A 233 -17.38 18.11 10.47
N CYS A 234 -18.09 16.99 10.68
CA CYS A 234 -18.19 15.92 9.68
C CYS A 234 -18.83 16.42 8.37
N ALA A 235 -19.87 17.24 8.43
CA ALA A 235 -20.51 17.81 7.25
C ALA A 235 -19.54 18.72 6.46
N ALA A 236 -18.78 19.58 7.14
CA ALA A 236 -17.82 20.47 6.52
C ALA A 236 -16.67 19.69 5.84
N VAL A 237 -16.11 18.68 6.54
CA VAL A 237 -15.08 17.80 5.98
C VAL A 237 -15.61 16.99 4.80
N LEU A 238 -16.87 16.53 4.86
CA LEU A 238 -17.52 15.84 3.74
C LEU A 238 -17.58 16.73 2.50
N VAL A 239 -18.05 17.97 2.63
CA VAL A 239 -18.14 18.91 1.50
C VAL A 239 -16.75 19.18 0.92
N ALA A 240 -15.76 19.50 1.75
CA ALA A 240 -14.39 19.74 1.30
C ALA A 240 -13.77 18.51 0.62
N SER A 241 -13.95 17.32 1.18
CA SER A 241 -13.43 16.08 0.62
C SER A 241 -14.08 15.74 -0.72
N VAL A 242 -15.40 15.93 -0.86
CA VAL A 242 -16.10 15.75 -2.13
C VAL A 242 -15.58 16.71 -3.19
N VAL A 243 -15.38 17.99 -2.86
CA VAL A 243 -14.79 18.97 -3.78
C VAL A 243 -13.39 18.52 -4.23
N LEU A 244 -12.53 18.12 -3.29
CA LEU A 244 -11.18 17.64 -3.59
C LEU A 244 -11.19 16.37 -4.46
N THR A 245 -12.10 15.42 -4.20
CA THR A 245 -12.29 14.21 -5.01
C THR A 245 -12.76 14.55 -6.43
N LEU A 246 -13.73 15.45 -6.60
CA LEU A 246 -14.24 15.84 -7.92
C LEU A 246 -13.21 16.62 -8.74
N VAL A 247 -12.35 17.38 -8.06
CA VAL A 247 -11.32 18.19 -8.70
C VAL A 247 -10.05 17.39 -9.01
N SER A 248 -9.76 16.29 -8.30
CA SER A 248 -8.57 15.48 -8.57
C SER A 248 -8.77 14.50 -9.73
N PRO A 249 -7.99 14.58 -10.84
CA PRO A 249 -8.14 13.68 -11.97
C PRO A 249 -7.60 12.25 -11.72
N SER A 250 -6.64 12.09 -10.80
CA SER A 250 -6.14 10.77 -10.37
C SER A 250 -5.70 10.82 -8.91
N GLY A 251 -5.73 9.70 -8.20
CA GLY A 251 -5.24 9.63 -6.83
C GLY A 251 -6.10 10.24 -5.76
N ASP A 252 -7.39 10.23 -6.01
CA ASP A 252 -8.42 10.69 -5.09
C ASP A 252 -8.61 9.75 -3.89
N SER A 253 -7.92 8.61 -3.82
CA SER A 253 -8.12 7.59 -2.77
C SER A 253 -8.07 8.17 -1.36
N ALA A 254 -7.14 9.09 -1.07
CA ALA A 254 -7.07 9.74 0.24
C ALA A 254 -8.31 10.61 0.52
N PHE A 255 -8.78 11.38 -0.47
CA PHE A 255 -10.00 12.19 -0.32
C PHE A 255 -11.25 11.32 -0.22
N VAL A 256 -11.32 10.22 -0.98
CA VAL A 256 -12.40 9.23 -0.90
C VAL A 256 -12.46 8.60 0.50
N ALA A 257 -11.32 8.37 1.15
CA ALA A 257 -11.28 7.92 2.54
C ALA A 257 -11.96 8.90 3.49
N PHE A 258 -11.70 10.20 3.33
CA PHE A 258 -12.36 11.23 4.13
C PHE A 258 -13.83 11.46 3.77
N VAL A 259 -14.22 11.29 2.51
CA VAL A 259 -15.65 11.26 2.12
C VAL A 259 -16.35 10.14 2.88
N PHE A 260 -15.83 8.91 2.81
CA PHE A 260 -16.43 7.75 3.47
C PHE A 260 -16.48 7.93 4.99
N SER A 261 -15.36 8.29 5.63
CA SER A 261 -15.31 8.45 7.08
C SER A 261 -16.19 9.60 7.57
N SER A 262 -16.32 10.68 6.81
CA SER A 262 -17.21 11.80 7.15
C SER A 262 -18.68 11.43 7.01
N VAL A 263 -19.06 10.65 5.99
CA VAL A 263 -20.43 10.11 5.87
C VAL A 263 -20.76 9.21 7.06
N VAL A 264 -19.85 8.28 7.42
CA VAL A 264 -20.04 7.40 8.57
C VAL A 264 -20.14 8.21 9.86
N GLY A 265 -19.25 9.17 10.08
CA GLY A 265 -19.27 10.05 11.26
C GLY A 265 -20.56 10.88 11.34
N LEU A 266 -21.02 11.46 10.22
CA LEU A 266 -22.25 12.23 10.16
C LEU A 266 -23.48 11.36 10.45
N LEU A 267 -23.58 10.18 9.84
CA LEU A 267 -24.69 9.25 10.07
C LEU A 267 -24.69 8.70 11.49
N ALA A 268 -23.52 8.28 12.00
CA ALA A 268 -23.39 7.78 13.36
C ALA A 268 -23.80 8.83 14.38
N THR A 269 -23.35 10.07 14.20
CA THR A 269 -23.69 11.18 15.11
C THR A 269 -25.17 11.56 15.02
N PHE A 270 -25.72 11.55 13.80
CA PHE A 270 -27.15 11.82 13.58
C PHE A 270 -28.03 10.76 14.24
N VAL A 271 -27.73 9.48 14.06
CA VAL A 271 -28.43 8.38 14.73
C VAL A 271 -28.28 8.51 16.24
N ALA A 272 -27.07 8.79 16.72
CA ALA A 272 -26.80 8.95 18.13
C ALA A 272 -27.59 10.11 18.76
N MET A 273 -27.91 11.18 18.02
CA MET A 273 -28.82 12.24 18.48
C MET A 273 -30.29 11.79 18.54
N LEU A 274 -30.74 10.95 17.60
CA LEU A 274 -32.12 10.47 17.56
C LEU A 274 -32.41 9.42 18.64
N THR A 275 -31.40 8.62 19.00
CA THR A 275 -31.53 7.52 19.96
C THR A 275 -30.86 7.82 21.30
N ASP A 276 -30.42 9.06 21.52
CA ASP A 276 -29.76 9.54 22.75
C ASP A 276 -28.58 8.66 23.25
N LEU A 277 -27.87 7.99 22.34
CA LEU A 277 -26.76 7.09 22.70
C LEU A 277 -25.65 7.81 23.47
N GLU A 278 -24.85 7.10 24.23
CA GLU A 278 -23.63 7.70 24.77
C GLU A 278 -22.53 7.80 23.68
N PRO A 279 -21.56 8.71 23.82
CA PRO A 279 -20.41 8.79 22.90
C PRO A 279 -19.65 7.46 22.83
N MET A 280 -19.54 6.77 23.97
CA MET A 280 -18.94 5.44 24.08
C MET A 280 -19.66 4.40 23.21
N GLU A 281 -20.99 4.34 23.30
CA GLU A 281 -21.83 3.42 22.54
C GLU A 281 -21.75 3.69 21.02
N THR A 282 -21.79 4.96 20.64
CA THR A 282 -21.66 5.38 19.24
C THR A 282 -20.30 4.96 18.67
N ALA A 283 -19.23 5.13 19.44
CA ALA A 283 -17.89 4.71 19.05
C ALA A 283 -17.78 3.18 18.95
N ALA A 284 -18.42 2.42 19.85
CA ALA A 284 -18.46 0.96 19.78
C ALA A 284 -19.09 0.47 18.47
N VAL A 285 -20.22 1.03 18.06
CA VAL A 285 -20.86 0.70 16.78
C VAL A 285 -19.96 1.05 15.60
N CYS A 286 -19.35 2.22 15.59
CA CYS A 286 -18.42 2.64 14.54
C CYS A 286 -17.20 1.71 14.42
N ALA A 287 -16.63 1.28 15.55
CA ALA A 287 -15.50 0.35 15.57
C ALA A 287 -15.88 -0.99 14.91
N VAL A 288 -16.98 -1.61 15.34
CA VAL A 288 -17.46 -2.88 14.77
C VAL A 288 -17.81 -2.71 13.29
N LEU A 289 -18.55 -1.66 12.94
CA LEU A 289 -18.97 -1.40 11.57
C LEU A 289 -17.77 -1.18 10.63
N SER A 290 -16.72 -0.50 11.08
CA SER A 290 -15.51 -0.30 10.28
C SER A 290 -14.78 -1.60 9.96
N VAL A 291 -14.68 -2.53 10.92
CA VAL A 291 -14.04 -3.84 10.72
C VAL A 291 -14.92 -4.74 9.87
N CYS A 292 -16.24 -4.77 10.12
CA CYS A 292 -17.18 -5.54 9.31
C CYS A 292 -17.21 -5.04 7.86
N ALA A 293 -17.18 -3.72 7.64
CA ALA A 293 -17.19 -3.13 6.31
C ALA A 293 -16.03 -3.62 5.45
N LEU A 294 -14.81 -3.78 6.02
CA LEU A 294 -13.64 -4.30 5.32
C LEU A 294 -13.87 -5.65 4.63
N ALA A 295 -14.73 -6.52 5.20
CA ALA A 295 -15.07 -7.81 4.60
C ALA A 295 -15.88 -7.68 3.31
N PHE A 296 -16.69 -6.61 3.19
CA PHE A 296 -17.58 -6.37 2.06
C PHE A 296 -16.99 -5.42 1.00
N LEU A 297 -15.90 -4.72 1.32
CA LEU A 297 -15.29 -3.73 0.43
C LEU A 297 -14.84 -4.28 -0.94
N PRO A 298 -14.24 -5.48 -1.06
CA PRO A 298 -13.86 -6.00 -2.38
C PRO A 298 -15.07 -6.18 -3.30
N GLY A 299 -16.18 -6.71 -2.76
CA GLY A 299 -17.43 -6.89 -3.52
C GLY A 299 -18.09 -5.57 -3.90
N LEU A 300 -18.05 -4.57 -3.02
CA LEU A 300 -18.57 -3.23 -3.29
C LEU A 300 -17.74 -2.49 -4.35
N SER A 301 -16.40 -2.54 -4.25
CA SER A 301 -15.50 -1.90 -5.23
C SER A 301 -15.73 -2.44 -6.64
N LEU A 302 -15.89 -3.76 -6.82
CA LEU A 302 -16.18 -4.36 -8.13
C LEU A 302 -17.49 -3.83 -8.74
N ARG A 303 -18.54 -3.62 -7.92
CA ARG A 303 -19.82 -3.06 -8.37
C ARG A 303 -19.71 -1.60 -8.75
N PHE A 304 -19.00 -0.79 -7.95
CA PHE A 304 -18.81 0.64 -8.23
C PHE A 304 -17.85 0.90 -9.40
N ALA A 305 -16.85 0.03 -9.58
CA ALA A 305 -15.94 0.09 -10.71
C ALA A 305 -16.61 -0.33 -12.03
N ARG A 306 -17.84 -0.86 -12.02
CA ARG A 306 -18.60 -1.35 -13.20
C ARG A 306 -17.77 -2.26 -14.12
N LEU A 307 -16.82 -3.02 -13.55
CA LEU A 307 -16.03 -3.94 -14.37
C LEU A 307 -17.01 -4.89 -15.06
N PRO A 308 -16.87 -5.14 -16.37
CA PRO A 308 -17.70 -6.10 -17.05
C PRO A 308 -17.47 -7.43 -16.35
N ILE A 309 -18.44 -7.83 -15.54
CA ILE A 309 -18.44 -9.14 -14.90
C ILE A 309 -18.63 -10.07 -16.08
N GLY A 310 -17.55 -10.71 -16.52
CA GLY A 310 -17.59 -11.82 -17.46
C GLY A 310 -18.40 -12.93 -16.80
N PHE A 311 -19.73 -12.80 -16.87
CA PHE A 311 -20.63 -13.86 -16.52
C PHE A 311 -20.57 -14.82 -17.71
N GLU A 312 -19.65 -15.77 -17.64
CA GLU A 312 -19.68 -16.96 -18.47
C GLU A 312 -20.77 -17.87 -17.87
N PRO A 313 -21.97 -17.99 -18.46
CA PRO A 313 -22.97 -18.90 -17.94
C PRO A 313 -22.41 -20.32 -17.93
N PRO A 314 -22.42 -21.04 -16.80
CA PRO A 314 -21.92 -22.40 -16.73
C PRO A 314 -22.95 -23.32 -17.40
N ASN A 315 -22.70 -23.61 -18.68
CA ASN A 315 -23.36 -24.56 -19.59
C ASN A 315 -23.91 -23.88 -20.85
N GLN A 316 -23.03 -23.64 -21.83
CA GLN A 316 -23.46 -23.85 -23.20
C GLN A 316 -23.21 -25.34 -23.54
N PRO A 317 -24.26 -26.11 -23.90
CA PRO A 317 -24.07 -27.46 -24.39
C PRO A 317 -23.16 -27.40 -25.61
N ARG A 318 -22.05 -28.15 -25.58
CA ARG A 318 -21.24 -28.44 -26.77
C ARG A 318 -22.13 -29.16 -27.79
N GLY A 319 -22.81 -28.43 -28.66
CA GLY A 319 -23.75 -29.05 -29.58
C GLY A 319 -24.71 -28.11 -30.31
N SER A 320 -24.24 -26.99 -30.84
CA SER A 320 -24.92 -26.40 -32.00
C SER A 320 -23.94 -25.52 -32.78
N TYR A 321 -23.45 -26.06 -33.90
CA TYR A 321 -23.04 -25.25 -35.04
C TYR A 321 -24.30 -24.58 -35.61
N ALA A 322 -24.77 -23.54 -34.93
CA ALA A 322 -25.75 -22.61 -35.46
C ALA A 322 -25.03 -21.28 -35.59
N ALA A 323 -24.97 -20.80 -36.83
CA ALA A 323 -24.28 -19.58 -37.22
C ALA A 323 -24.85 -18.37 -36.46
N ASP A 324 -24.10 -17.86 -35.49
CA ASP A 324 -24.17 -16.46 -35.07
C ASP A 324 -23.02 -15.71 -35.77
N GLU A 325 -23.28 -15.30 -37.01
CA GLU A 325 -22.45 -14.36 -37.80
C GLU A 325 -22.85 -12.89 -37.53
N THR A 326 -23.08 -12.49 -36.27
CA THR A 326 -23.30 -11.07 -35.96
C THR A 326 -22.57 -10.63 -34.70
N GLY A 327 -21.34 -10.18 -34.93
CA GLY A 327 -20.51 -9.48 -33.97
C GLY A 327 -19.06 -9.88 -34.14
N ALA A 328 -18.32 -9.21 -35.03
CA ALA A 328 -16.87 -9.17 -34.89
C ALA A 328 -16.55 -8.84 -33.43
N PRO A 329 -15.62 -9.55 -32.74
CA PRO A 329 -15.25 -9.18 -31.39
C PRO A 329 -14.84 -7.71 -31.42
N GLU A 330 -15.67 -6.84 -30.84
CA GLU A 330 -15.39 -5.42 -30.75
C GLU A 330 -14.02 -5.33 -30.06
N PRO A 331 -13.03 -4.62 -30.64
CA PRO A 331 -11.69 -4.59 -30.08
C PRO A 331 -11.81 -4.13 -28.64
N VAL A 332 -11.52 -5.07 -27.73
CA VAL A 332 -11.57 -4.82 -26.30
C VAL A 332 -10.59 -3.69 -26.04
N ASP A 333 -11.10 -2.52 -25.71
CA ASP A 333 -10.31 -1.33 -25.43
C ASP A 333 -9.55 -1.55 -24.12
N VAL A 334 -8.36 -2.16 -24.26
CA VAL A 334 -7.48 -2.56 -23.16
C VAL A 334 -7.12 -1.35 -22.30
N GLU A 335 -6.99 -0.17 -22.90
CA GLU A 335 -6.73 1.09 -22.20
C GLU A 335 -7.91 1.52 -21.35
N ARG A 336 -9.14 1.42 -21.85
CA ARG A 336 -10.35 1.70 -21.08
C ARG A 336 -10.55 0.73 -19.93
N ILE A 337 -10.31 -0.57 -20.14
CA ILE A 337 -10.39 -1.57 -19.07
C ILE A 337 -9.29 -1.35 -18.02
N ALA A 338 -8.07 -1.03 -18.44
CA ALA A 338 -6.98 -0.73 -17.52
C ALA A 338 -7.23 0.55 -16.71
N ALA A 339 -7.80 1.59 -17.31
CA ALA A 339 -8.22 2.80 -16.61
C ALA A 339 -9.34 2.52 -15.60
N GLN A 340 -10.33 1.70 -15.98
CA GLN A 340 -11.44 1.30 -15.12
C GLN A 340 -10.97 0.44 -13.94
N ALA A 341 -10.06 -0.50 -14.18
CA ALA A 341 -9.43 -1.30 -13.14
C ALA A 341 -8.62 -0.43 -12.16
N ARG A 342 -7.80 0.51 -12.67
CA ARG A 342 -7.05 1.45 -11.82
C ARG A 342 -7.98 2.27 -10.92
N ARG A 343 -9.08 2.78 -11.47
CA ARG A 343 -10.08 3.53 -10.70
C ARG A 343 -10.74 2.68 -9.61
N GLY A 344 -11.07 1.42 -9.91
CA GLY A 344 -11.60 0.48 -8.92
C GLY A 344 -10.63 0.24 -7.74
N HIS A 345 -9.32 0.16 -8.04
CA HIS A 345 -8.29 0.02 -7.01
C HIS A 345 -8.12 1.29 -6.17
N GLU A 346 -8.15 2.48 -6.77
CA GLU A 346 -8.08 3.75 -6.04
C GLU A 346 -9.31 3.94 -5.13
N LEU A 347 -10.51 3.60 -5.61
CA LEU A 347 -11.72 3.61 -4.80
C LEU A 347 -11.67 2.61 -3.64
N LEU A 348 -11.17 1.39 -3.88
CA LEU A 348 -10.99 0.40 -2.83
C LEU A 348 -10.00 0.89 -1.77
N ALA A 349 -8.86 1.45 -2.20
CA ALA A 349 -7.89 2.03 -1.28
C ALA A 349 -8.48 3.17 -0.45
N GLY A 350 -9.34 4.01 -1.05
CA GLY A 350 -10.07 5.04 -0.32
C GLY A 350 -11.06 4.48 0.69
N LEU A 351 -11.88 3.50 0.31
CA LEU A 351 -12.84 2.88 1.24
C LEU A 351 -12.15 2.18 2.43
N VAL A 352 -11.03 1.49 2.17
CA VAL A 352 -10.19 0.88 3.20
C VAL A 352 -9.59 1.95 4.12
N GLY A 353 -9.05 3.02 3.53
CA GLY A 353 -8.54 4.18 4.28
C GLY A 353 -9.64 4.85 5.13
N GLY A 354 -10.86 4.92 4.63
CA GLY A 354 -12.00 5.46 5.36
C GLY A 354 -12.38 4.61 6.57
N CYS A 355 -12.40 3.28 6.42
CA CYS A 355 -12.59 2.35 7.54
C CYS A 355 -11.48 2.50 8.59
N ALA A 356 -10.23 2.65 8.14
CA ALA A 356 -9.08 2.93 9.01
C ALA A 356 -9.23 4.24 9.79
N VAL A 357 -9.69 5.33 9.16
CA VAL A 357 -9.95 6.60 9.87
C VAL A 357 -11.07 6.45 10.90
N VAL A 358 -12.16 5.75 10.55
CA VAL A 358 -13.28 5.49 11.47
C VAL A 358 -12.83 4.65 12.67
N SER A 359 -12.05 3.59 12.47
CA SER A 359 -11.58 2.73 13.56
C SER A 359 -10.64 3.47 14.51
N VAL A 360 -9.76 4.33 13.97
CA VAL A 360 -8.87 5.17 14.78
C VAL A 360 -9.69 6.18 15.58
N GLY A 361 -10.65 6.88 14.95
CA GLY A 361 -11.54 7.83 15.64
C GLY A 361 -12.34 7.16 16.76
N ALA A 362 -12.91 5.98 16.51
CA ALA A 362 -13.62 5.22 17.53
C ALA A 362 -12.70 4.79 18.69
N SER A 363 -11.46 4.42 18.38
CA SER A 363 -10.46 3.99 19.37
C SER A 363 -9.99 5.14 20.28
N VAL A 364 -9.96 6.37 19.77
CA VAL A 364 -9.72 7.57 20.60
C VAL A 364 -10.84 7.74 21.62
N VAL A 365 -12.10 7.56 21.25
CA VAL A 365 -13.22 7.70 22.20
C VAL A 365 -13.23 6.54 23.21
N LEU A 366 -13.15 5.30 22.73
CA LEU A 366 -13.22 4.10 23.57
C LEU A 366 -12.00 3.94 24.49
N GLY A 367 -10.79 4.23 24.00
CA GLY A 367 -9.56 4.06 24.77
C GLY A 367 -9.45 5.01 25.96
N PHE A 368 -9.98 6.24 25.83
CA PHE A 368 -9.99 7.22 26.91
C PHE A 368 -11.17 7.06 27.88
N THR A 369 -12.11 6.17 27.57
CA THR A 369 -13.23 5.85 28.46
C THR A 369 -12.77 4.93 29.58
N GLY A 370 -13.23 5.19 30.81
CA GLY A 370 -12.90 4.39 32.01
C GLY A 370 -13.60 3.02 32.09
N ASN A 371 -14.13 2.51 30.99
CA ASN A 371 -14.87 1.25 30.93
C ASN A 371 -13.98 0.13 30.36
N VAL A 372 -13.84 -0.97 31.11
CA VAL A 372 -13.01 -2.12 30.72
C VAL A 372 -13.49 -2.75 29.40
N TRP A 373 -14.80 -2.82 29.16
CA TRP A 373 -15.36 -3.38 27.93
C TRP A 373 -15.03 -2.52 26.71
N ALA A 374 -15.03 -1.18 26.85
CA ALA A 374 -14.62 -0.26 25.80
C ALA A 374 -13.13 -0.40 25.46
N GLN A 375 -12.28 -0.57 26.48
CA GLN A 375 -10.85 -0.80 26.32
C GLN A 375 -10.56 -2.16 25.64
N LEU A 376 -11.27 -3.22 26.04
CA LEU A 376 -11.17 -4.52 25.38
C LEU A 376 -11.66 -4.47 23.93
N LEU A 377 -12.73 -3.71 23.64
CA LEU A 377 -13.23 -3.54 22.28
C LEU A 377 -12.21 -2.79 21.41
N THR A 378 -11.53 -1.79 21.97
CA THR A 378 -10.44 -1.06 21.32
C THR A 378 -9.27 -2.00 21.01
N LEU A 379 -8.90 -2.86 21.95
CA LEU A 379 -7.86 -3.88 21.76
C LEU A 379 -8.23 -4.83 20.62
N ALA A 380 -9.44 -5.40 20.67
CA ALA A 380 -9.94 -6.30 19.65
C ALA A 380 -10.00 -5.64 18.27
N THR A 381 -10.42 -4.37 18.20
CA THR A 381 -10.46 -3.59 16.95
C THR A 381 -9.06 -3.35 16.39
N GLY A 382 -8.08 -2.99 17.23
CA GLY A 382 -6.70 -2.81 16.83
C GLY A 382 -6.08 -4.11 16.29
N VAL A 383 -6.26 -5.22 17.01
CA VAL A 383 -5.79 -6.54 16.58
C VAL A 383 -6.48 -6.98 15.29
N ALA A 384 -7.79 -6.80 15.17
CA ALA A 384 -8.54 -7.12 13.96
C ALA A 384 -8.02 -6.35 12.75
N MET A 385 -7.74 -5.04 12.89
CA MET A 385 -7.20 -4.22 11.80
C MET A 385 -5.81 -4.67 11.36
N VAL A 386 -4.94 -5.07 12.30
CA VAL A 386 -3.62 -5.63 11.97
C VAL A 386 -3.75 -6.97 11.25
N MET A 387 -4.63 -7.87 11.72
CA MET A 387 -4.87 -9.17 11.08
C MET A 387 -5.45 -9.00 9.66
N ARG A 388 -6.41 -8.09 9.50
CA ARG A 388 -7.04 -7.75 8.21
C ARG A 388 -6.07 -7.17 7.19
N ALA A 389 -4.90 -6.68 7.59
CA ALA A 389 -3.87 -6.24 6.67
C ALA A 389 -3.44 -7.37 5.71
N GLN A 390 -3.56 -8.65 6.12
CA GLN A 390 -3.25 -9.81 5.27
C GLN A 390 -4.27 -10.05 4.16
N LEU A 391 -5.48 -9.49 4.25
CA LEU A 391 -6.53 -9.63 3.23
C LEU A 391 -6.15 -8.89 1.93
N PHE A 392 -5.30 -7.87 2.03
CA PHE A 392 -4.95 -6.99 0.92
C PHE A 392 -3.56 -7.30 0.37
N ARG A 393 -3.43 -7.26 -0.97
CA ARG A 393 -2.12 -7.42 -1.65
C ARG A 393 -1.43 -6.09 -1.94
N TYR A 394 -2.17 -4.99 -1.95
CA TYR A 394 -1.64 -3.67 -2.32
C TYR A 394 -1.05 -2.93 -1.13
N THR A 395 0.15 -2.39 -1.29
CA THR A 395 0.92 -1.69 -0.24
C THR A 395 0.13 -0.57 0.43
N THR A 396 -0.65 0.20 -0.32
CA THR A 396 -1.45 1.31 0.24
C THR A 396 -2.56 0.83 1.16
N GLN A 397 -3.25 -0.26 0.79
CA GLN A 397 -4.32 -0.85 1.60
C GLN A 397 -3.75 -1.51 2.86
N VAL A 398 -2.68 -2.29 2.70
CA VAL A 398 -1.96 -2.94 3.82
C VAL A 398 -1.42 -1.89 4.78
N ALA A 399 -0.77 -0.84 4.28
CA ALA A 399 -0.22 0.22 5.11
C ALA A 399 -1.33 0.98 5.87
N ALA A 400 -2.46 1.27 5.22
CA ALA A 400 -3.57 1.96 5.86
C ALA A 400 -4.18 1.13 7.01
N THR A 401 -4.47 -0.15 6.80
CA THR A 401 -5.04 -1.03 7.84
C THR A 401 -4.04 -1.32 8.96
N LEU A 402 -2.77 -1.53 8.61
CA LEU A 402 -1.71 -1.78 9.58
C LEU A 402 -1.46 -0.53 10.45
N ALA A 403 -1.34 0.64 9.83
CA ALA A 403 -1.18 1.90 10.55
C ALA A 403 -2.39 2.20 11.44
N ALA A 404 -3.61 1.93 10.97
CA ALA A 404 -4.82 2.08 11.78
C ALA A 404 -4.82 1.14 12.98
N GLY A 405 -4.52 -0.15 12.78
CA GLY A 405 -4.44 -1.12 13.87
C GLY A 405 -3.40 -0.75 14.92
N LEU A 406 -2.21 -0.32 14.50
CA LEU A 406 -1.17 0.20 15.39
C LEU A 406 -1.63 1.48 16.12
N ALA A 407 -2.27 2.42 15.42
CA ALA A 407 -2.79 3.63 16.04
C ALA A 407 -3.89 3.33 17.09
N CYS A 408 -4.80 2.41 16.83
CA CYS A 408 -5.79 1.94 17.80
C CYS A 408 -5.13 1.40 19.08
N LEU A 409 -4.08 0.59 18.94
CA LEU A 409 -3.32 0.05 20.08
C LEU A 409 -2.56 1.14 20.85
N VAL A 410 -1.99 2.12 20.14
CA VAL A 410 -1.34 3.29 20.78
C VAL A 410 -2.34 4.13 21.55
N PHE A 411 -3.52 4.41 20.99
CA PHE A 411 -4.57 5.17 21.69
C PHE A 411 -5.14 4.41 22.88
N LEU A 412 -5.25 3.09 22.80
CA LEU A 412 -5.59 2.25 23.96
C LEU A 412 -4.52 2.39 25.06
N GLY A 413 -3.24 2.23 24.71
CA GLY A 413 -2.14 2.37 25.67
C GLY A 413 -2.09 3.75 26.30
N LEU A 414 -2.32 4.80 25.51
CA LEU A 414 -2.36 6.18 25.99
C LEU A 414 -3.57 6.42 26.90
N GLY A 415 -4.76 5.93 26.54
CA GLY A 415 -5.95 6.02 27.38
C GLY A 415 -5.79 5.29 28.71
N LEU A 416 -5.21 4.09 28.69
CA LEU A 416 -4.86 3.32 29.89
C LEU A 416 -3.80 4.02 30.76
N ALA A 417 -2.86 4.77 30.16
CA ALA A 417 -1.83 5.50 30.91
C ALA A 417 -2.36 6.82 31.51
N MET A 418 -3.19 7.55 30.76
CA MET A 418 -3.65 8.89 31.15
C MET A 418 -4.88 8.88 32.06
N ASN A 419 -5.67 7.79 32.07
CA ASN A 419 -6.89 7.70 32.88
C ASN A 419 -6.75 6.60 33.95
N PRO A 420 -6.13 6.91 35.11
CA PRO A 420 -6.10 5.96 36.21
C PRO A 420 -7.43 5.81 36.94
N PRO A 421 -7.83 4.59 37.35
CA PRO A 421 -8.98 4.37 38.20
C PRO A 421 -8.95 5.29 39.42
N VAL A 422 -10.09 5.89 39.70
CA VAL A 422 -10.26 6.89 40.77
C VAL A 422 -9.85 6.32 42.13
N GLU A 423 -10.01 5.01 42.33
CA GLU A 423 -9.58 4.28 43.53
C GLU A 423 -8.07 4.39 43.75
N TYR A 424 -7.26 4.08 42.74
CA TYR A 424 -5.81 4.17 42.87
C TYR A 424 -5.30 5.60 43.02
N VAL A 425 -5.99 6.58 42.43
CA VAL A 425 -5.65 8.00 42.63
C VAL A 425 -5.98 8.43 44.06
N ARG A 426 -7.09 7.96 44.63
CA ARG A 426 -7.46 8.23 46.03
C ARG A 426 -6.49 7.61 47.02
N ASP A 427 -6.07 6.37 46.78
CA ASP A 427 -5.11 5.66 47.64
C ASP A 427 -3.72 6.31 47.57
N ALA A 428 -3.30 6.76 46.39
CA ALA A 428 -2.05 7.50 46.21
C ALA A 428 -2.08 8.88 46.89
N LEU A 429 -3.23 9.57 46.88
CA LEU A 429 -3.43 10.80 47.64
C LEU A 429 -3.39 10.56 49.16
N GLN A 430 -3.68 9.33 49.62
CA GLN A 430 -3.55 8.88 51.01
C GLN A 430 -2.14 8.37 51.35
N GLY A 431 -1.20 8.37 50.39
CA GLY A 431 0.20 8.00 50.59
C GLY A 431 0.54 6.54 50.23
N ASP A 432 -0.41 5.74 49.76
CA ASP A 432 -0.15 4.37 49.29
C ASP A 432 -0.06 4.34 47.75
N THR A 433 1.17 4.38 47.22
CA THR A 433 1.42 4.36 45.77
C THR A 433 1.57 2.94 45.21
N ALA A 434 1.51 1.90 46.05
CA ALA A 434 1.86 0.53 45.63
C ALA A 434 0.97 0.02 44.48
N ALA A 435 -0.33 0.36 44.48
CA ALA A 435 -1.26 -0.03 43.42
C ALA A 435 -0.99 0.68 42.09
N LEU A 436 -0.60 1.97 42.13
CA LEU A 436 -0.21 2.72 40.92
C LEU A 436 1.12 2.22 40.36
N ASP A 437 2.09 1.96 41.22
CA ASP A 437 3.41 1.46 40.83
C ASP A 437 3.28 0.08 40.18
N MET A 438 2.55 -0.84 40.80
CA MET A 438 2.28 -2.17 40.23
C MET A 438 1.60 -2.07 38.86
N ARG A 439 0.59 -1.21 38.70
CA ARG A 439 -0.06 -1.02 37.40
C ARG A 439 0.87 -0.42 36.35
N SER A 440 1.70 0.55 36.73
CA SER A 440 2.67 1.17 35.81
C SER A 440 3.67 0.12 35.30
N VAL A 441 4.11 -0.78 36.19
CA VAL A 441 4.99 -1.91 35.85
C VAL A 441 4.28 -2.88 34.90
N TRP A 442 3.02 -3.25 35.16
CA TRP A 442 2.25 -4.12 34.28
C TRP A 442 1.99 -3.50 32.90
N LEU A 443 1.64 -2.21 32.84
CA LEU A 443 1.45 -1.49 31.58
C LEU A 443 2.76 -1.39 30.80
N ALA A 444 3.86 -1.04 31.47
CA ALA A 444 5.19 -0.99 30.85
C ALA A 444 5.62 -2.36 30.33
N ALA A 445 5.39 -3.44 31.10
CA ALA A 445 5.67 -4.81 30.68
C ALA A 445 4.81 -5.22 29.48
N ALA A 446 3.51 -4.89 29.47
CA ALA A 446 2.61 -5.18 28.35
C ALA A 446 3.03 -4.43 27.07
N VAL A 447 3.38 -3.15 27.18
CA VAL A 447 3.88 -2.36 26.05
C VAL A 447 5.22 -2.91 25.55
N ALA A 448 6.15 -3.23 26.45
CA ALA A 448 7.44 -3.83 26.10
C ALA A 448 7.26 -5.18 25.39
N ALA A 449 6.33 -6.01 25.86
CA ALA A 449 5.99 -7.28 25.22
C ALA A 449 5.38 -7.07 23.82
N ALA A 450 4.49 -6.09 23.64
CA ALA A 450 3.92 -5.76 22.35
C ALA A 450 4.99 -5.26 21.36
N VAL A 451 5.90 -4.37 21.81
CA VAL A 451 7.03 -3.88 21.00
C VAL A 451 7.96 -5.04 20.62
N ALA A 452 8.30 -5.91 21.56
CA ALA A 452 9.12 -7.09 21.32
C ALA A 452 8.48 -8.03 20.31
N LEU A 453 7.16 -8.27 20.42
CA LEU A 453 6.41 -9.12 19.51
C LEU A 453 6.38 -8.56 18.08
N VAL A 454 6.02 -7.28 17.92
CA VAL A 454 5.98 -6.61 16.60
C VAL A 454 7.38 -6.62 15.96
N THR A 455 8.41 -6.34 16.75
CA THR A 455 9.80 -6.35 16.28
C THR A 455 10.25 -7.76 15.88
N ALA A 456 9.92 -8.77 16.68
CA ALA A 456 10.24 -10.17 16.37
C ALA A 456 9.55 -10.63 15.08
N ILE A 457 8.27 -10.31 14.91
CA ILE A 457 7.52 -10.64 13.69
C ILE A 457 8.17 -9.94 12.48
N GLY A 458 8.46 -8.64 12.58
CA GLY A 458 9.06 -7.87 11.49
C GLY A 458 10.46 -8.36 11.08
N LEU A 459 11.27 -8.84 12.03
CA LEU A 459 12.63 -9.32 11.74
C LEU A 459 12.68 -10.80 11.32
N ILE A 460 11.77 -11.64 11.83
CA ILE A 460 11.81 -13.09 11.64
C ILE A 460 10.96 -13.55 10.45
N ALA A 461 9.75 -13.01 10.29
CA ALA A 461 8.80 -13.50 9.30
C ALA A 461 9.32 -13.39 7.85
N PRO A 462 9.98 -12.29 7.43
CA PRO A 462 10.52 -12.20 6.07
C PRO A 462 11.68 -13.16 5.80
N ARG A 463 12.44 -13.55 6.84
CA ARG A 463 13.66 -14.35 6.69
C ARG A 463 13.43 -15.85 6.74
N ARG A 464 12.54 -16.30 7.64
CA ARG A 464 12.29 -17.74 7.86
C ARG A 464 11.06 -18.26 7.10
N GLY A 465 10.23 -17.37 6.57
CA GLY A 465 8.90 -17.72 6.10
C GLY A 465 7.98 -18.14 7.25
N VAL A 466 6.68 -18.16 6.99
CA VAL A 466 5.67 -18.61 7.96
C VAL A 466 5.38 -20.07 7.68
N THR A 467 5.51 -20.95 8.67
CA THR A 467 5.15 -22.37 8.48
C THR A 467 3.64 -22.52 8.31
N PRO A 468 3.16 -23.57 7.61
CA PRO A 468 1.71 -23.78 7.40
C PRO A 468 0.89 -23.81 8.69
N PHE A 469 1.50 -24.28 9.79
CA PHE A 469 0.88 -24.27 11.12
C PHE A 469 0.56 -22.84 11.60
N TRP A 470 1.53 -21.93 11.50
CA TRP A 470 1.34 -20.54 11.92
C TRP A 470 0.37 -19.79 11.01
N GLY A 471 0.35 -20.11 9.72
CA GLY A 471 -0.67 -19.59 8.79
C GLY A 471 -2.08 -19.98 9.23
N ARG A 472 -2.32 -21.26 9.48
CA ARG A 472 -3.63 -21.75 9.96
C ARG A 472 -4.00 -21.20 11.33
N PHE A 473 -3.05 -21.10 12.25
CA PHE A 473 -3.30 -20.52 13.57
C PHE A 473 -3.74 -19.05 13.45
N MET A 474 -3.08 -18.28 12.59
CA MET A 474 -3.44 -16.87 12.35
C MET A 474 -4.84 -16.73 11.75
N GLU A 475 -5.23 -17.60 10.80
CA GLU A 475 -6.60 -17.63 10.25
C GLU A 475 -7.65 -17.90 11.35
N ILE A 476 -7.40 -18.87 12.23
CA ILE A 476 -8.32 -19.20 13.34
C ILE A 476 -8.38 -18.04 14.33
N ALA A 477 -7.23 -17.46 14.67
CA ALA A 477 -7.14 -16.32 15.57
C ALA A 477 -7.87 -15.09 14.99
N GLU A 478 -7.76 -14.83 13.69
CA GLU A 478 -8.49 -13.77 13.02
C GLU A 478 -10.00 -13.98 13.13
N VAL A 479 -10.50 -15.18 12.81
CA VAL A 479 -11.93 -15.49 12.92
C VAL A 479 -12.42 -15.33 14.36
N PHE A 480 -11.62 -15.78 15.33
CA PHE A 480 -11.95 -15.62 16.75
C PHE A 480 -12.05 -14.13 17.14
N VAL A 481 -11.07 -13.31 16.80
CA VAL A 481 -11.07 -11.86 17.10
C VAL A 481 -12.25 -11.16 16.42
N LEU A 482 -12.58 -11.53 15.19
CA LEU A 482 -13.74 -10.95 14.49
C LEU A 482 -15.07 -11.33 15.16
N LEU A 483 -15.20 -12.57 15.64
CA LEU A 483 -16.39 -13.03 16.34
C LEU A 483 -16.57 -12.39 17.72
N THR A 484 -15.48 -12.00 18.41
CA THR A 484 -15.55 -11.37 19.74
C THR A 484 -15.99 -9.91 19.69
N LEU A 485 -15.83 -9.21 18.55
CA LEU A 485 -16.23 -7.80 18.40
C LEU A 485 -17.71 -7.55 18.74
N ILE A 486 -18.61 -8.44 18.31
CA ILE A 486 -20.06 -8.28 18.54
C ILE A 486 -20.41 -8.44 20.04
N PRO A 487 -20.01 -9.54 20.73
CA PRO A 487 -20.18 -9.65 22.17
C PRO A 487 -19.58 -8.49 22.96
N LEU A 488 -18.39 -8.01 22.60
CA LEU A 488 -17.77 -6.89 23.30
C LEU A 488 -18.55 -5.58 23.10
N ALA A 489 -19.07 -5.34 21.90
CA ALA A 489 -19.95 -4.20 21.68
C ALA A 489 -21.22 -4.29 22.53
N LEU A 490 -21.87 -5.46 22.60
CA LEU A 490 -23.02 -5.68 23.48
C LEU A 490 -22.70 -5.48 24.96
N ALA A 491 -21.48 -5.79 25.39
CA ALA A 491 -21.02 -5.50 26.74
C ALA A 491 -20.86 -4.01 27.01
N VAL A 492 -20.44 -3.23 26.02
CA VAL A 492 -20.37 -1.76 26.12
C VAL A 492 -21.76 -1.14 26.26
N PHE A 493 -22.78 -1.73 25.62
CA PHE A 493 -24.19 -1.35 25.77
C PHE A 493 -24.85 -1.85 27.07
N ASP A 494 -24.08 -2.42 28.01
CA ASP A 494 -24.60 -2.97 29.27
C ASP A 494 -25.73 -4.02 29.09
N VAL A 495 -25.82 -4.66 27.92
CA VAL A 495 -26.89 -5.64 27.62
C VAL A 495 -26.83 -6.83 28.56
N TYR A 496 -25.61 -7.25 28.95
CA TYR A 496 -25.43 -8.37 29.87
C TYR A 496 -25.85 -8.05 31.31
N SER A 497 -25.67 -6.80 31.76
CA SER A 497 -26.12 -6.40 33.09
C SER A 497 -27.65 -6.30 33.12
N ALA A 498 -28.26 -5.75 32.07
CA ALA A 498 -29.71 -5.73 31.88
C ALA A 498 -30.33 -7.13 31.79
N ALA A 499 -29.70 -8.06 31.05
CA ALA A 499 -30.16 -9.45 30.97
C ALA A 499 -30.04 -10.18 32.32
N ARG A 500 -28.97 -9.92 33.08
CA ARG A 500 -28.80 -10.48 34.42
C ARG A 500 -29.82 -9.94 35.42
N SER A 501 -30.18 -8.65 35.35
CA SER A 501 -31.21 -8.09 36.22
C SER A 501 -32.60 -8.64 35.90
N MET A 502 -32.90 -8.94 34.63
CA MET A 502 -34.18 -9.55 34.23
C MET A 502 -34.30 -11.04 34.60
N ALA A 503 -33.19 -11.76 34.76
CA ALA A 503 -33.16 -13.17 35.15
C ALA A 503 -32.95 -13.38 36.66
N GLY A 504 -32.75 -12.29 37.41
CA GLY A 504 -32.53 -12.29 38.86
C GLY A 504 -33.78 -11.98 39.70
N ASP A 505 -34.90 -11.65 39.05
CA ASP A 505 -36.26 -11.66 39.60
C ASP A 505 -36.94 -13.00 39.25
#